data_AF-A0A947HVT7-F1
#
_entry.id   AF-A0A947HVT7-F1
#
_cell.length_a   1.000
_cell.length_b   1.000
_cell.length_c   1.000
_cell.angle_alpha   90.00
_cell.angle_beta   90.00
_cell.angle_gamma   90.00
#
_symmetry.space_group_name_H-M   'P 1'
#
loop_
_entity.id
_entity.type
_entity.pdbx_description
1 polymer ?
#
loop_
_entity_poly.entity_id
_entity_poly.type
_entity_poly.pdbx_seq_one_letter_code
_entity_poly.pdbx_strand_id
1 'polypeptide(L)'
;RKLNQIEGLADHGVQLKRMILAVGKVFFELAREPLGRTPEVTSFVVAGEKDDVEAIGELLNEGVSHLAFDVEPATKLTSHSQIREDEYRLHRIFSAFFEISHRKKRRMTIAAEDLMAVLGDRPSKAISSILEDRPQSHEDELPEQLALFSAFYNGDGVEGVQ
;
A
#
# COMPACT_ATOMS: atom_id res chain seq x y z
N ARG A 1 0.50 17.43 6.59
CA ARG A 1 -0.73 16.78 6.03
C ARG A 1 -0.86 15.39 6.67
N LYS A 2 -2.04 14.74 6.67
CA LYS A 2 -2.37 13.58 7.51
C LYS A 2 -1.37 12.38 7.44
N LEU A 3 -0.69 12.16 6.31
CA LEU A 3 0.42 11.19 6.17
C LEU A 3 1.58 11.42 7.17
N ASN A 4 2.00 12.66 7.41
CA ASN A 4 3.08 12.96 8.37
C ASN A 4 2.59 12.86 9.82
N GLN A 5 1.28 12.91 10.05
CA GLN A 5 0.73 12.77 11.41
C GLN A 5 0.71 11.31 11.84
N ILE A 6 0.65 10.36 10.90
CA ILE A 6 0.60 8.93 11.24
C ILE A 6 1.91 8.43 11.86
N GLU A 7 3.05 9.04 11.48
CA GLU A 7 4.38 8.74 12.04
C GLU A 7 4.45 8.97 13.55
N GLY A 8 3.69 9.93 14.07
CA GLY A 8 3.67 10.25 15.51
C GLY A 8 2.49 9.68 16.28
N LEU A 9 1.61 8.90 15.63
CA LEU A 9 0.38 8.38 16.24
C LEU A 9 0.38 6.85 16.38
N ALA A 10 1.11 6.15 15.53
CA ALA A 10 1.13 4.71 15.45
C ALA A 10 2.47 4.16 15.98
N ASP A 11 2.46 2.99 16.60
CA ASP A 11 3.64 2.34 17.17
C ASP A 11 4.70 2.06 16.09
N HIS A 12 4.24 1.69 14.88
CA HIS A 12 5.05 1.49 13.69
C HIS A 12 4.76 2.57 12.64
N GLY A 13 4.64 3.84 13.06
CA GLY A 13 4.21 4.95 12.21
C GLY A 13 5.05 5.16 10.94
N VAL A 14 6.37 4.94 10.99
CA VAL A 14 7.26 5.05 9.81
C VAL A 14 6.97 3.93 8.82
N GLN A 15 6.87 2.68 9.29
CA GLN A 15 6.56 1.51 8.48
C GLN A 15 5.16 1.66 7.87
N LEU A 16 4.19 2.10 8.66
CA LEU A 16 2.82 2.31 8.21
C LEU A 16 2.75 3.40 7.13
N LYS A 17 3.48 4.51 7.27
CA LYS A 17 3.57 5.53 6.22
C LYS A 17 4.18 4.96 4.94
N ARG A 18 5.29 4.21 5.03
CA ARG A 18 5.91 3.54 3.87
C ARG A 18 4.92 2.59 3.18
N MET A 19 4.16 1.81 3.95
CA MET A 19 3.12 0.92 3.45
C MET A 19 2.03 1.70 2.69
N ILE A 20 1.51 2.77 3.26
CA ILE A 20 0.48 3.61 2.62
C ILE A 20 1.00 4.21 1.31
N LEU A 21 2.23 4.74 1.31
CA LEU A 21 2.86 5.31 0.11
C LEU A 21 3.05 4.26 -0.99
N ALA A 22 3.55 3.08 -0.64
CA ALA A 22 3.75 1.99 -1.59
C ALA A 22 2.43 1.49 -2.20
N VAL A 23 1.45 1.12 -1.37
CA VAL A 23 0.15 0.63 -1.83
C VAL A 23 -0.58 1.69 -2.66
N GLY A 24 -0.55 2.95 -2.22
CA GLY A 24 -1.18 4.03 -2.95
C GLY A 24 -0.53 4.29 -4.30
N LYS A 25 0.81 4.25 -4.37
CA LYS A 25 1.56 4.36 -5.63
C LYS A 25 1.21 3.23 -6.59
N VAL A 26 1.15 1.98 -6.10
CA VAL A 26 0.74 0.82 -6.91
C VAL A 26 -0.66 1.05 -7.52
N PHE A 27 -1.64 1.44 -6.70
CA PHE A 27 -3.00 1.69 -7.20
C PHE A 27 -3.07 2.88 -8.16
N PHE A 28 -2.30 3.94 -7.92
CA PHE A 28 -2.20 5.09 -8.82
C PHE A 28 -1.68 4.67 -10.21
N GLU A 29 -0.57 3.92 -10.29
CA GLU A 29 -0.03 3.44 -11.57
C GLU A 29 -1.04 2.53 -12.30
N LEU A 30 -1.67 1.60 -11.58
CA LEU A 30 -2.69 0.72 -12.14
C LEU A 30 -3.94 1.47 -12.63
N ALA A 31 -4.29 2.60 -12.01
CA ALA A 31 -5.42 3.42 -12.42
C ALA A 31 -5.12 4.24 -13.68
N ARG A 32 -3.85 4.64 -13.89
CA ARG A 32 -3.40 5.43 -15.05
C ARG A 32 -3.21 4.61 -16.31
N GLU A 33 -2.88 3.33 -16.18
CA GLU A 33 -2.79 2.39 -17.30
C GLU A 33 -3.92 1.33 -17.29
N PRO A 34 -5.19 1.73 -17.51
CA PRO A 34 -6.29 0.78 -17.51
C PRO A 34 -6.22 -0.12 -18.75
N LEU A 35 -5.75 -1.36 -18.56
CA LEU A 35 -5.78 -2.39 -19.59
C LEU A 35 -7.24 -2.64 -20.03
N GLY A 36 -7.58 -2.24 -21.26
CA GLY A 36 -8.83 -2.67 -21.90
C GLY A 36 -10.13 -2.27 -21.20
N ARG A 37 -10.20 -1.09 -20.56
CA ARG A 37 -11.38 -0.60 -19.79
C ARG A 37 -11.73 -1.45 -18.57
N THR A 38 -10.79 -2.22 -18.03
CA THR A 38 -11.02 -2.95 -16.79
C THR A 38 -11.29 -1.99 -15.63
N PRO A 39 -12.18 -2.35 -14.67
CA PRO A 39 -12.33 -1.58 -13.45
C PRO A 39 -10.99 -1.41 -12.73
N GLU A 40 -10.75 -0.19 -12.23
CA GLU A 40 -9.62 0.18 -11.38
C GLU A 40 -9.45 -0.81 -10.22
N VAL A 41 -8.19 -1.13 -9.89
CA VAL A 41 -7.83 -1.94 -8.72
C VAL A 41 -7.81 -1.03 -7.50
N THR A 42 -8.63 -1.33 -6.49
CA THR A 42 -8.75 -0.49 -5.29
C THR A 42 -8.63 -1.26 -3.99
N SER A 43 -8.40 -2.57 -4.07
CA SER A 43 -8.27 -3.46 -2.93
C SER A 43 -7.24 -4.54 -3.16
N PHE A 44 -6.74 -5.10 -2.06
CA PHE A 44 -5.77 -6.17 -2.10
C PHE A 44 -6.00 -7.19 -0.97
N VAL A 45 -5.50 -8.41 -1.20
CA VAL A 45 -5.27 -9.42 -0.17
C VAL A 45 -3.79 -9.75 -0.13
N VAL A 46 -3.31 -10.20 1.02
CA VAL A 46 -1.90 -10.57 1.23
C VAL A 46 -1.76 -12.09 1.13
N ALA A 47 -0.75 -12.56 0.41
CA ALA A 47 -0.40 -13.97 0.29
C ALA A 47 1.11 -14.18 0.43
N GLY A 48 1.55 -15.37 0.80
CA GLY A 48 2.97 -15.70 0.95
C GLY A 48 3.22 -16.68 2.08
N GLU A 49 4.46 -16.68 2.58
CA GLU A 49 4.86 -17.46 3.75
C GLU A 49 4.10 -17.01 4.99
N LYS A 50 3.76 -17.96 5.87
CA LYS A 50 2.86 -17.71 6.98
C LYS A 50 3.34 -16.59 7.90
N ASP A 51 4.62 -16.64 8.29
CA ASP A 51 5.20 -15.68 9.23
C ASP A 51 5.24 -14.26 8.62
N ASP A 52 5.49 -14.16 7.31
CA ASP A 52 5.51 -12.89 6.60
C ASP A 52 4.10 -12.28 6.49
N VAL A 53 3.09 -13.11 6.21
CA VAL A 53 1.70 -12.65 6.16
C VAL A 53 1.21 -12.23 7.55
N GLU A 54 1.60 -12.94 8.61
CA GLU A 54 1.29 -12.56 9.99
C GLU A 54 1.93 -11.20 10.35
N ALA A 55 3.22 -11.01 10.05
CA ALA A 55 3.91 -9.75 10.30
C ALA A 55 3.29 -8.55 9.55
N ILE A 56 2.96 -8.73 8.27
CA ILE A 56 2.27 -7.69 7.49
C ILE A 56 0.84 -7.48 8.00
N GLY A 57 0.16 -8.54 8.43
CA GLY A 57 -1.17 -8.48 9.02
C GLY A 57 -1.22 -7.61 10.28
N GLU A 58 -0.21 -7.71 11.16
CA GLU A 58 -0.10 -6.85 12.34
C GLU A 58 -0.02 -5.37 11.96
N LEU A 59 0.84 -5.01 11.00
CA LEU A 59 0.99 -3.63 10.52
C LEU A 59 -0.28 -3.12 9.82
N LEU A 60 -0.98 -3.97 9.07
CA LEU A 60 -2.24 -3.60 8.44
C LEU A 60 -3.36 -3.39 9.48
N ASN A 61 -3.42 -4.22 10.52
CA ASN A 61 -4.38 -4.06 11.62
C ASN A 61 -4.14 -2.77 12.42
N GLU A 62 -2.87 -2.41 12.64
CA GLU A 62 -2.50 -1.11 13.18
C GLU A 62 -2.98 0.02 12.25
N GLY A 63 -2.74 -0.11 10.95
CA GLY A 63 -3.25 0.81 9.93
C GLY A 63 -4.77 0.98 9.95
N VAL A 64 -5.53 -0.09 10.16
CA VAL A 64 -7.00 -0.02 10.34
C VAL A 64 -7.35 0.78 11.59
N SER A 65 -6.65 0.56 12.70
CA SER A 65 -6.86 1.26 13.97
C SER A 65 -6.61 2.77 13.85
N HIS A 66 -5.73 3.18 12.93
CA HIS A 66 -5.43 4.58 12.62
C HIS A 66 -6.13 5.14 11.37
N LEU A 67 -7.14 4.43 10.84
CA LEU A 67 -7.91 4.83 9.65
C LEU A 67 -7.02 5.05 8.39
N ALA A 68 -5.91 4.32 8.29
CA ALA A 68 -5.11 4.20 7.09
C ALA A 68 -5.74 3.25 6.07
N PHE A 69 -6.30 2.14 6.57
CA PHE A 69 -6.95 1.13 5.77
C PHE A 69 -8.39 0.86 6.25
N ASP A 70 -9.26 0.55 5.30
CA ASP A 70 -10.50 -0.18 5.54
C ASP A 70 -10.23 -1.68 5.37
N VAL A 71 -10.89 -2.51 6.18
CA VAL A 71 -10.80 -3.98 6.10
C VAL A 71 -12.17 -4.61 5.92
N GLU A 72 -12.26 -5.58 5.01
CA GLU A 72 -13.39 -6.48 4.87
C GLU A 72 -12.96 -7.89 5.28
N PRO A 73 -13.47 -8.41 6.41
CA PRO A 73 -13.09 -9.73 6.87
C PRO A 73 -13.47 -10.83 5.89
N ALA A 74 -12.63 -11.84 5.73
CA ALA A 74 -12.97 -13.02 4.94
C ALA A 74 -14.25 -13.67 5.46
N THR A 75 -15.25 -13.87 4.57
CA THR A 75 -16.58 -14.41 4.94
C THR A 75 -16.62 -15.95 5.01
N LYS A 76 -15.55 -16.63 4.62
CA LYS A 76 -15.43 -18.09 4.71
C LYS A 76 -14.34 -18.45 5.73
N LEU A 77 -14.74 -19.03 6.86
CA LEU A 77 -13.85 -19.80 7.72
C LEU A 77 -13.46 -21.09 6.98
N THR A 78 -12.41 -21.03 6.17
CA THR A 78 -11.85 -22.24 5.54
C THR A 78 -10.73 -22.80 6.43
N SER A 79 -11.10 -23.60 7.42
CA SER A 79 -10.20 -24.42 8.27
C SER A 79 -9.12 -23.68 9.09
N HIS A 80 -8.76 -24.26 10.23
CA HIS A 80 -7.79 -23.74 11.22
C HIS A 80 -6.37 -23.45 10.67
N SER A 81 -6.09 -23.75 9.41
CA SER A 81 -4.77 -23.61 8.77
C SER A 81 -4.73 -22.60 7.62
N GLN A 82 -5.83 -21.92 7.27
CA GLN A 82 -5.79 -20.86 6.26
C GLN A 82 -5.68 -19.51 6.95
N ILE A 83 -4.61 -18.81 6.59
CA ILE A 83 -4.37 -17.43 6.95
C ILE A 83 -5.60 -16.62 6.50
N ARG A 84 -6.08 -15.74 7.37
CA ARG A 84 -7.29 -14.95 7.15
C ARG A 84 -7.08 -14.08 5.90
N GLU A 85 -7.79 -14.36 4.81
CA GLU A 85 -7.74 -13.56 3.58
C GLU A 85 -8.57 -12.27 3.72
N ASP A 86 -8.26 -11.47 4.75
CA ASP A 86 -8.89 -10.17 4.93
C ASP A 86 -8.53 -9.26 3.74
N GLU A 87 -9.54 -8.60 3.18
CA GLU A 87 -9.38 -7.72 2.03
C GLU A 87 -9.21 -6.28 2.50
N TYR A 88 -8.09 -5.66 2.15
CA TYR A 88 -7.71 -4.33 2.59
C TYR A 88 -7.88 -3.29 1.46
N ARG A 89 -8.22 -2.06 1.86
CA ARG A 89 -8.36 -0.91 0.97
C ARG A 89 -7.76 0.32 1.64
N LEU A 90 -7.17 1.23 0.86
CA LEU A 90 -6.81 2.54 1.42
C LEU A 90 -8.07 3.26 1.86
N HIS A 91 -8.07 3.73 3.11
CA HIS A 91 -9.18 4.52 3.63
C HIS A 91 -9.34 5.80 2.81
N ARG A 92 -10.57 6.27 2.65
CA ARG A 92 -10.95 7.41 1.78
C ARG A 92 -10.08 8.67 1.96
N ILE A 93 -9.58 8.90 3.17
CA ILE A 93 -8.67 10.02 3.48
C ILE A 93 -7.40 9.94 2.65
N PHE A 94 -6.82 8.73 2.53
CA PHE A 94 -5.57 8.50 1.83
C PHE A 94 -5.79 8.27 0.33
N SER A 95 -6.90 7.65 -0.09
CA SER A 95 -7.21 7.45 -1.52
C SER A 95 -7.12 8.74 -2.34
N ALA A 96 -7.57 9.87 -1.78
CA ALA A 96 -7.52 11.17 -2.45
C ALA A 96 -6.08 11.67 -2.73
N PHE A 97 -5.09 11.26 -1.93
CA PHE A 97 -3.68 11.62 -2.16
C PHE A 97 -3.09 10.94 -3.40
N PHE A 98 -3.65 9.79 -3.78
CA PHE A 98 -3.18 8.99 -4.90
C PHE A 98 -4.10 9.11 -6.12
N GLU A 99 -5.07 10.04 -6.10
CA GLU A 99 -6.06 10.21 -7.18
C GLU A 99 -6.85 8.94 -7.53
N ILE A 100 -6.96 8.00 -6.59
CA ILE A 100 -7.68 6.73 -6.75
C ILE A 100 -9.06 6.76 -6.11
N SER A 101 -9.95 5.88 -6.57
CA SER A 101 -11.27 5.71 -5.99
C SER A 101 -11.19 4.98 -4.64
N HIS A 102 -11.87 5.52 -3.62
CA HIS A 102 -12.07 4.84 -2.34
C HIS A 102 -13.14 3.72 -2.40
N ARG A 103 -13.89 3.63 -3.51
CA ARG A 103 -14.95 2.62 -3.67
C ARG A 103 -14.33 1.26 -3.95
N LYS A 104 -14.94 0.21 -3.41
CA LYS A 104 -14.58 -1.17 -3.74
C LYS A 104 -14.80 -1.42 -5.24
N LYS A 105 -13.76 -1.92 -5.91
CA LYS A 105 -13.76 -2.28 -7.33
C LYS A 105 -13.05 -3.62 -7.52
N ARG A 106 -11.96 -3.67 -8.29
CA ARG A 106 -11.18 -4.89 -8.51
C ARG A 106 -10.20 -5.10 -7.36
N ARG A 107 -10.05 -6.36 -6.97
CA ARG A 107 -9.05 -6.84 -6.02
C ARG A 107 -7.82 -7.38 -6.74
N MET A 108 -6.64 -7.17 -6.17
CA MET A 108 -5.41 -7.90 -6.51
C MET A 108 -4.88 -8.71 -5.34
N THR A 109 -3.90 -9.58 -5.58
CA THR A 109 -3.14 -10.25 -4.53
C THR A 109 -1.74 -9.64 -4.54
N ILE A 110 -1.20 -9.31 -3.37
CA ILE A 110 0.17 -8.81 -3.20
C ILE A 110 0.93 -9.80 -2.34
N ALA A 111 2.17 -10.11 -2.72
CA ALA A 111 3.01 -11.00 -1.92
C ALA A 111 3.47 -10.29 -0.63
N ALA A 112 3.47 -11.00 0.49
CA ALA A 112 3.92 -10.49 1.77
C ALA A 112 5.39 -10.06 1.71
N GLU A 113 6.23 -10.80 0.98
CA GLU A 113 7.64 -10.47 0.77
C GLU A 113 7.84 -9.11 0.09
N ASP A 114 7.00 -8.77 -0.90
CA ASP A 114 7.06 -7.47 -1.57
C ASP A 114 6.62 -6.35 -0.62
N LEU A 115 5.57 -6.60 0.18
CA LEU A 115 5.10 -5.66 1.20
C LEU A 115 6.13 -5.45 2.31
N MET A 116 6.91 -6.46 2.68
CA MET A 116 8.04 -6.29 3.59
C MET A 116 9.17 -5.50 2.91
N ALA A 117 9.45 -5.77 1.64
CA ALA A 117 10.51 -5.12 0.90
C ALA A 117 10.27 -3.60 0.74
N VAL A 118 9.01 -3.14 0.61
CA VAL A 118 8.70 -1.70 0.58
C VAL A 118 8.95 -0.98 1.92
N LEU A 119 9.05 -1.73 3.02
CA LEU A 119 9.41 -1.17 4.33
C LEU A 119 10.91 -0.92 4.46
N GLY A 120 11.74 -1.53 3.60
CA GLY A 120 13.19 -1.40 3.58
C GLY A 120 13.71 -0.22 2.75
N ASP A 121 14.99 -0.27 2.38
CA ASP A 121 15.72 0.87 1.78
C ASP A 121 15.52 1.02 0.26
N ARG A 122 14.88 0.05 -0.40
CA ARG A 122 14.65 0.06 -1.86
C ARG A 122 13.17 -0.09 -2.22
N PRO A 123 12.29 0.81 -1.76
CA PRO A 123 10.86 0.69 -1.99
C PRO A 123 10.48 0.75 -3.47
N SER A 124 11.20 1.52 -4.29
CA SER A 124 10.97 1.60 -5.75
C SER A 124 11.02 0.24 -6.44
N LYS A 125 12.01 -0.58 -6.06
CA LYS A 125 12.20 -1.91 -6.64
C LYS A 125 11.08 -2.86 -6.21
N ALA A 126 10.67 -2.79 -4.96
CA ALA A 126 9.56 -3.60 -4.46
C ALA A 126 8.22 -3.17 -5.10
N ILE A 127 7.98 -1.86 -5.27
CA ILE A 127 6.82 -1.34 -6.02
C ILE A 127 6.84 -1.85 -7.47
N SER A 128 7.99 -1.85 -8.13
CA SER A 128 8.15 -2.44 -9.48
C SER A 128 7.78 -3.92 -9.53
N SER A 129 8.21 -4.69 -8.53
CA SER A 129 7.87 -6.11 -8.37
C SER A 129 6.35 -6.31 -8.28
N ILE A 130 5.67 -5.53 -7.42
CA ILE A 130 4.20 -5.58 -7.26
C ILE A 130 3.49 -5.20 -8.57
N LEU A 131 4.05 -4.28 -9.34
CA LEU A 131 3.52 -3.85 -10.63
C LEU A 131 3.87 -4.80 -11.78
N GLU A 132 4.52 -5.93 -11.52
CA GLU A 132 4.97 -6.89 -12.54
C GLU A 132 5.89 -6.24 -13.59
N ASP A 133 6.79 -5.36 -13.13
CA ASP A 133 7.75 -4.60 -13.95
C ASP A 133 7.12 -3.73 -15.04
N ARG A 134 5.86 -3.29 -14.83
CA ARG A 134 5.25 -2.26 -15.66
C ARG A 134 5.98 -0.92 -15.51
N PRO A 135 5.99 -0.08 -16.57
CA PRO A 135 6.52 1.28 -16.48
C PRO A 135 5.85 2.04 -15.33
N GLN A 136 6.65 2.83 -14.62
CA GLN A 136 6.17 3.72 -13.56
C GLN A 136 6.24 5.16 -14.04
N SER A 137 5.26 5.98 -13.64
CA SER A 137 5.26 7.41 -13.94
C SER A 137 6.52 8.09 -13.40
N HIS A 138 7.13 8.96 -14.22
CA HIS A 138 8.26 9.79 -13.82
C HIS A 138 7.83 10.83 -12.77
N GLU A 139 8.79 11.39 -12.00
CA GLU A 139 8.49 12.33 -10.92
C GLU A 139 7.71 13.57 -11.38
N ASP A 140 8.01 14.07 -12.58
CA ASP A 140 7.34 15.20 -13.23
C ASP A 140 5.91 14.89 -13.69
N GLU A 141 5.53 13.62 -13.74
CA GLU A 141 4.18 13.15 -14.07
C GLU A 141 3.32 12.86 -12.84
N LEU A 142 3.93 12.92 -11.64
CA LEU A 142 3.24 12.70 -10.38
C LEU A 142 2.43 13.93 -9.98
N PRO A 143 1.23 13.73 -9.41
CA PRO A 143 0.53 14.78 -8.69
C PRO A 143 1.43 15.41 -7.64
N GLU A 144 1.29 16.73 -7.46
CA GLU A 144 2.08 17.53 -6.51
C GLU A 144 2.16 16.87 -5.11
N GLN A 145 1.05 16.26 -4.67
CA GLN A 145 0.97 15.60 -3.37
C GLN A 145 1.82 14.34 -3.25
N LEU A 146 2.01 13.60 -4.35
CA LEU A 146 2.89 12.43 -4.39
C LEU A 146 4.34 12.83 -4.59
N ALA A 147 4.60 13.88 -5.38
CA ALA A 147 5.94 14.42 -5.58
C ALA A 147 6.61 14.87 -4.27
N LEU A 148 5.83 15.31 -3.26
CA LEU A 148 6.32 15.60 -1.91
C LEU A 148 7.00 14.40 -1.21
N PHE A 149 6.79 13.18 -1.70
CA PHE A 149 7.36 11.95 -1.17
C PHE A 149 8.34 11.29 -2.16
N SER A 150 8.89 12.03 -3.13
CA SER A 150 9.86 11.50 -4.10
C SER A 150 11.09 10.90 -3.44
N ALA A 151 11.56 11.45 -2.33
CA ALA A 151 12.64 10.86 -1.52
C ALA A 151 12.37 9.39 -1.14
N PHE A 152 11.14 9.08 -0.70
CA PHE A 152 10.73 7.69 -0.46
C PHE A 152 10.80 6.86 -1.74
N TYR A 153 10.23 7.35 -2.85
CA TYR A 153 10.21 6.60 -4.11
C TYR A 153 11.60 6.42 -4.74
N ASN A 154 12.56 7.29 -4.46
CA ASN A 154 13.93 7.20 -4.95
C ASN A 154 14.82 6.28 -4.10
N GLY A 155 14.35 5.87 -2.91
CA GLY A 155 15.17 5.13 -1.95
C GLY A 155 16.15 6.02 -1.18
N ASP A 156 16.05 7.33 -1.37
CA ASP A 156 16.75 8.33 -0.58
C ASP A 156 15.96 8.50 0.73
N GLY A 157 16.18 7.56 1.65
CA GLY A 157 15.54 7.58 2.96
C GLY A 157 15.59 8.99 3.56
N VAL A 158 14.44 9.48 4.01
CA VAL A 158 14.30 10.73 4.76
C VAL A 158 15.25 10.71 5.96
N GLU A 159 16.44 11.28 5.79
CA GLU A 159 17.19 11.86 6.89
C GLU A 159 16.36 13.01 7.46
N GLY A 160 16.33 13.08 8.79
CA GLY A 160 15.38 13.87 9.56
C GLY A 160 15.20 15.30 9.08
N VAL A 161 13.94 15.71 8.99
CA VAL A 161 13.60 17.12 9.21
C VAL A 161 13.75 17.35 10.70
N GLN A 162 14.83 18.05 11.07
CA GLN A 162 15.07 18.62 12.41
C GLN A 162 13.95 19.59 12.79
#